data_AF-N4XFJ0-F1
#
_entry.id   AF-N4XFJ0-F1
#
_cell.length_a   1.000
_cell.length_b   1.000
_cell.length_c   1.000
_cell.angle_alpha   90.00
_cell.angle_beta   90.00
_cell.angle_gamma   90.00
#
_symmetry.space_group_name_H-M   'P 1'
#
loop_
_entity.id
_entity.type
_entity.pdbx_description
1 polymer ?
#
loop_
_entity_poly.entity_id
_entity_poly.type
_entity_poly.pdbx_seq_one_letter_code
_entity_poly.pdbx_strand_id
1 'polypeptide(L)'
;MIELEYHRLLAKYNVLKSSFFGDVPVIPDASEPMVDSYNLVLVDAHSHNFKDNYLHATESGGEKAAAVLKQAVTEYLMKQQSSRETCDMKICVYANLKKLSVEATNQYAARNRSFGKPTFPRSLGGFAAGFSRGHVSVDYVDVADDEAVERKICGLFEMHVKDPACSQILFCASGSAQYMRILKKHVSFARKITIIQRGIEDTSLTNLGLRNVTFPQIFESLGGNEAASKYLKETRNGFGVTSKATANRIRMPPAPTVCLPKHSASETIPINASGDRIDKHMEVPTKAQWREYETCIATKKLCNMFYSGHGCSAKPCLYYHGQISANERHCLKYLMRALPCRNAGKCRDAFCTRGHMCHYKECKKGRVSYCKMPSSHHGIDPNVQDWIALNENFGREQHSEQHHEGPDPDGGATEAMLIEV
;
A
#
# COMPACT_ATOMS: atom_id res chain seq x y z
N MET A 1 21.46 -36.67 -52.05
CA MET A 1 20.04 -37.09 -51.99
C MET A 1 19.16 -36.03 -51.33
N ILE A 2 19.50 -35.51 -50.14
CA ILE A 2 18.67 -34.54 -49.39
C ILE A 2 18.47 -33.21 -50.15
N GLU A 3 19.52 -32.70 -50.79
CA GLU A 3 19.46 -31.44 -51.55
C GLU A 3 18.60 -31.55 -52.82
N LEU A 4 18.62 -32.73 -53.46
CA LEU A 4 17.76 -33.03 -54.61
C LEU A 4 16.28 -33.11 -54.19
N GLU A 5 16.02 -33.71 -53.03
CA GLU A 5 14.68 -33.81 -52.44
C GLU A 5 14.13 -32.41 -52.09
N TYR A 6 14.98 -31.55 -51.52
CA TYR A 6 14.65 -30.16 -51.19
C TYR A 6 14.25 -29.36 -52.43
N HIS A 7 15.05 -29.40 -53.50
CA HIS A 7 14.73 -28.70 -54.73
C HIS A 7 13.46 -29.25 -55.40
N ARG A 8 13.22 -30.56 -55.30
CA ARG A 8 12.00 -31.20 -55.80
C ARG A 8 10.75 -30.76 -55.02
N LEU A 9 10.86 -30.63 -53.70
CA LEU A 9 9.79 -30.11 -52.83
C LEU A 9 9.52 -28.63 -53.09
N LEU A 10 10.57 -27.82 -53.27
CA LEU A 10 10.44 -26.39 -53.55
C LEU A 10 9.75 -26.16 -54.91
N ALA A 11 10.08 -26.97 -55.92
CA ALA A 11 9.42 -26.93 -57.22
C ALA A 11 7.93 -27.29 -57.12
N LYS A 12 7.59 -28.36 -56.37
CA LYS A 12 6.20 -28.73 -56.12
C LYS A 12 5.41 -27.64 -55.40
N TYR A 13 6.02 -27.02 -54.38
CA TYR A 13 5.41 -25.90 -53.64
C TYR A 13 5.15 -24.71 -54.56
N ASN A 14 6.10 -24.33 -55.41
CA ASN A 14 5.94 -23.20 -56.33
C ASN A 14 4.88 -23.47 -57.40
N VAL A 15 4.78 -24.71 -57.89
CA VAL A 15 3.68 -25.13 -58.78
C VAL A 15 2.33 -25.03 -58.07
N LEU A 16 2.23 -25.55 -56.84
CA LEU A 16 0.99 -25.47 -56.05
C LEU A 16 0.58 -24.02 -55.76
N LYS A 17 1.56 -23.17 -55.42
CA LYS A 17 1.38 -21.75 -55.18
C LYS A 17 0.87 -21.03 -56.44
N SER A 18 1.42 -21.36 -57.62
CA SER A 18 0.97 -20.79 -58.89
C SER A 18 -0.43 -21.26 -59.29
N SER A 19 -0.81 -22.50 -58.95
CA SER A 19 -2.16 -23.03 -59.22
C SER A 19 -3.25 -22.48 -58.30
N PHE A 20 -2.88 -21.89 -57.16
CA PHE A 20 -3.83 -21.27 -56.21
C PHE A 20 -4.13 -19.79 -56.50
N PHE A 21 -3.48 -19.18 -57.51
CA PHE A 21 -3.74 -17.81 -57.96
C PHE A 21 -4.72 -17.71 -59.14
N GLY A 22 -5.41 -18.80 -59.48
CA GLY A 22 -6.54 -18.79 -60.41
C GLY A 22 -7.87 -18.76 -59.67
N ASP A 23 -8.57 -17.62 -59.74
CA ASP A 23 -10.00 -17.42 -59.53
C ASP A 23 -10.71 -18.33 -58.51
N VAL A 24 -10.21 -18.35 -57.26
CA VAL A 24 -11.11 -18.58 -56.14
C VAL A 24 -11.88 -17.28 -55.95
N PRO A 25 -13.22 -17.25 -56.08
CA PRO A 25 -13.97 -16.06 -55.70
C PRO A 25 -13.57 -15.77 -54.25
N VAL A 26 -12.99 -14.59 -54.04
CA VAL A 26 -12.76 -14.06 -52.70
C VAL A 26 -14.14 -13.91 -52.08
N ILE A 27 -14.63 -14.99 -51.45
CA ILE A 27 -15.52 -14.85 -50.32
C ILE A 27 -14.70 -13.97 -49.38
N PRO A 28 -15.17 -12.77 -49.00
CA PRO A 28 -14.55 -12.02 -47.93
C PRO A 28 -14.76 -12.85 -46.67
N ASP A 29 -13.89 -13.85 -46.48
CA ASP A 29 -13.91 -14.73 -45.34
C ASP A 29 -13.52 -13.88 -44.15
N ALA A 30 -14.48 -13.84 -43.23
CA ALA A 30 -14.48 -13.21 -41.93
C ALA A 30 -13.39 -12.15 -41.70
N SER A 31 -13.81 -10.89 -41.56
CA SER A 31 -13.15 -9.98 -40.63
C SER A 31 -12.62 -10.82 -39.46
N GLU A 32 -11.30 -10.87 -39.25
CA GLU A 32 -10.71 -11.51 -38.07
C GLU A 32 -11.66 -11.20 -36.92
N PRO A 33 -12.20 -12.21 -36.19
CA PRO A 33 -13.21 -11.95 -35.19
C PRO A 33 -12.66 -10.84 -34.30
N MET A 34 -13.26 -9.65 -34.39
CA MET A 34 -12.84 -8.51 -33.59
C MET A 34 -13.10 -8.98 -32.17
N VAL A 35 -12.04 -9.42 -31.51
CA VAL A 35 -12.14 -9.86 -30.13
C VAL A 35 -12.51 -8.61 -29.36
N ASP A 36 -13.72 -8.61 -28.80
CA ASP A 36 -14.22 -7.48 -28.02
C ASP A 36 -13.19 -7.15 -26.94
N SER A 37 -12.48 -6.05 -27.17
CA SER A 37 -11.38 -5.68 -26.31
C SER A 37 -11.94 -5.04 -25.04
N TYR A 38 -11.21 -5.20 -23.94
CA TYR A 38 -11.61 -4.59 -22.67
C TYR A 38 -10.43 -3.99 -21.90
N ASN A 39 -10.77 -3.08 -20.99
CA ASN A 39 -9.87 -2.45 -20.04
C ASN A 39 -10.20 -2.94 -18.63
N LEU A 40 -9.16 -3.27 -17.87
CA LEU A 40 -9.29 -3.77 -16.52
C LEU A 40 -8.78 -2.73 -15.50
N VAL A 41 -9.54 -2.51 -14.43
CA VAL A 41 -9.12 -1.72 -13.28
C VAL A 41 -9.11 -2.62 -12.05
N LEU A 42 -7.93 -2.83 -11.46
CA LEU A 42 -7.76 -3.62 -10.23
C LEU A 42 -7.47 -2.67 -9.08
N VAL A 43 -8.27 -2.71 -8.02
CA VAL A 43 -8.15 -1.80 -6.88
C VAL A 43 -7.99 -2.57 -5.57
N ASP A 44 -6.90 -2.29 -4.87
CA ASP A 44 -6.71 -2.64 -3.45
C ASP A 44 -7.23 -1.48 -2.60
N ALA A 45 -8.39 -1.66 -1.97
CA ALA A 45 -9.03 -0.60 -1.20
C ALA A 45 -8.31 -0.24 0.12
N HIS A 46 -7.36 -1.06 0.58
CA HIS A 46 -6.51 -0.76 1.74
C HIS A 46 -5.37 0.18 1.36
N SER A 47 -4.73 -0.09 0.23
CA SER A 47 -3.65 0.79 -0.26
C SER A 47 -4.21 2.09 -0.85
N HIS A 48 -5.39 2.05 -1.49
CA HIS A 48 -6.07 3.17 -2.14
C HIS A 48 -7.44 3.45 -1.51
N ASN A 49 -7.43 4.12 -0.35
CA ASN A 49 -8.67 4.45 0.35
C ASN A 49 -9.50 5.49 -0.44
N PHE A 50 -10.80 5.22 -0.58
CA PHE A 50 -11.76 6.18 -1.10
C PHE A 50 -11.94 7.36 -0.14
N LYS A 51 -12.25 8.54 -0.69
CA LYS A 51 -12.48 9.73 0.12
C LYS A 51 -13.66 9.60 1.07
N ASP A 52 -13.49 10.19 2.24
CA ASP A 52 -14.46 10.20 3.34
C ASP A 52 -15.86 10.69 2.92
N ASN A 53 -15.94 11.65 1.99
CA ASN A 53 -17.23 12.17 1.48
C ASN A 53 -18.06 11.13 0.71
N TYR A 54 -17.45 10.04 0.24
CA TYR A 54 -18.19 8.91 -0.34
C TYR A 54 -18.60 7.88 0.71
N LEU A 55 -17.87 7.75 1.82
CA LEU A 55 -18.10 6.69 2.81
C LEU A 55 -19.35 6.95 3.67
N HIS A 56 -19.65 8.22 3.98
CA HIS A 56 -20.75 8.58 4.90
C HIS A 56 -22.15 8.42 4.29
N ALA A 57 -22.26 8.42 2.97
CA ALA A 57 -23.56 8.35 2.28
C ALA A 57 -23.96 6.91 1.92
N THR A 58 -23.33 5.92 2.58
CA THR A 58 -23.59 4.47 2.44
C THR A 58 -23.73 4.05 0.97
N GLU A 59 -24.85 3.48 0.54
CA GLU A 59 -25.10 3.00 -0.81
C GLU A 59 -24.99 4.11 -1.87
N SER A 60 -25.58 5.28 -1.61
CA SER A 60 -25.54 6.40 -2.56
C SER A 60 -24.11 6.94 -2.74
N GLY A 61 -23.31 6.88 -1.67
CA GLY A 61 -21.89 7.24 -1.71
C GLY A 61 -21.05 6.26 -2.50
N GLY A 62 -21.31 4.96 -2.33
CA GLY A 62 -20.70 3.89 -3.12
C GLY A 62 -20.98 4.02 -4.61
N GLU A 63 -22.26 4.20 -4.97
CA GLU A 63 -22.70 4.34 -6.36
C GLU A 63 -22.04 5.56 -7.03
N LYS A 64 -21.99 6.69 -6.32
CA LYS A 64 -21.31 7.88 -6.79
C LYS A 64 -19.81 7.66 -6.96
N ALA A 65 -19.14 6.98 -6.03
CA ALA A 65 -17.70 6.69 -6.14
C ALA A 65 -17.40 5.80 -7.35
N ALA A 66 -18.22 4.79 -7.62
CA ALA A 66 -18.12 3.92 -8.78
C ALA A 66 -18.27 4.70 -10.10
N ALA A 67 -19.30 5.56 -10.20
CA ALA A 67 -19.53 6.40 -11.38
C ALA A 67 -18.35 7.35 -11.66
N VAL A 68 -17.85 8.02 -10.62
CA VAL A 68 -16.71 8.94 -10.75
C VAL A 68 -15.42 8.20 -11.13
N LEU A 69 -15.17 7.00 -10.57
CA LEU A 69 -14.03 6.18 -10.93
C LEU A 69 -14.10 5.75 -12.40
N LYS A 70 -15.25 5.23 -12.84
CA LYS A 70 -15.46 4.81 -14.23
C LYS A 70 -15.24 5.97 -15.19
N GLN A 71 -15.83 7.14 -14.89
CA GLN A 71 -15.65 8.35 -15.68
C GLN A 71 -14.17 8.77 -15.77
N ALA A 72 -13.47 8.83 -14.64
CA ALA A 72 -12.06 9.24 -14.59
C ALA A 72 -11.15 8.33 -15.41
N VAL A 73 -11.40 7.01 -15.35
CA VAL A 73 -10.65 6.02 -16.14
C VAL A 73 -10.95 6.18 -17.62
N THR A 74 -12.22 6.34 -18.01
CA THR A 74 -12.62 6.56 -19.40
C THR A 74 -11.93 7.80 -19.98
N GLU A 75 -11.98 8.93 -19.25
CA GLU A 75 -11.33 10.19 -19.67
C GLU A 75 -9.81 10.05 -19.80
N TYR A 76 -9.17 9.29 -18.91
CA TYR A 76 -7.73 9.01 -19.00
C TYR A 76 -7.41 8.19 -20.26
N LEU A 77 -8.16 7.12 -20.52
CA LEU A 77 -7.93 6.25 -21.67
C LEU A 77 -8.17 6.96 -23.01
N MET A 78 -9.21 7.79 -23.09
CA MET A 78 -9.49 8.63 -24.27
C MET A 78 -8.35 9.60 -24.62
N LYS A 79 -7.60 10.08 -23.63
CA LYS A 79 -6.42 10.95 -23.87
C LYS A 79 -5.19 10.19 -24.37
N GLN A 80 -5.15 8.87 -24.17
CA GLN A 80 -4.00 8.02 -24.50
C GLN A 80 -4.12 7.34 -25.86
N GLN A 81 -5.34 7.19 -26.39
CA GLN A 81 -5.61 6.48 -27.63
C GLN A 81 -5.93 7.45 -28.78
N SER A 82 -5.40 7.18 -29.97
CA SER A 82 -5.68 7.95 -31.19
C SER A 82 -6.98 7.53 -31.88
N SER A 83 -7.48 6.32 -31.61
CA SER A 83 -8.78 5.82 -32.07
C SER A 83 -9.83 5.97 -30.96
N ARG A 84 -11.10 6.17 -31.35
CA ARG A 84 -12.25 6.33 -30.44
C ARG A 84 -13.02 5.02 -30.23
N GLU A 85 -12.39 3.87 -30.40
CA GLU A 85 -13.08 2.60 -30.24
C GLU A 85 -13.53 2.44 -28.78
N THR A 86 -14.84 2.26 -28.60
CA THR A 86 -15.42 2.01 -27.28
C THR A 86 -15.07 0.59 -26.87
N CYS A 87 -14.33 0.47 -25.78
CA CYS A 87 -13.78 -0.76 -25.27
C CYS A 87 -14.40 -1.01 -23.89
N ASP A 88 -14.81 -2.25 -23.60
CA ASP A 88 -15.49 -2.57 -22.35
C ASP A 88 -14.61 -2.27 -21.15
N MET A 89 -15.21 -1.93 -20.01
CA MET A 89 -14.46 -1.63 -18.79
C MET A 89 -14.92 -2.51 -17.65
N LYS A 90 -13.97 -3.24 -17.06
CA LYS A 90 -14.19 -4.03 -15.84
C LYS A 90 -13.45 -3.39 -14.67
N ILE A 91 -14.15 -3.12 -13.57
CA ILE A 91 -13.57 -2.57 -12.35
C ILE A 91 -13.78 -3.57 -11.22
N CYS A 92 -12.68 -4.03 -10.62
CA CYS A 92 -12.73 -4.94 -9.49
C CYS A 92 -12.00 -4.33 -8.30
N VAL A 93 -12.74 -4.09 -7.23
CA VAL A 93 -12.23 -3.60 -5.95
C VAL A 93 -12.23 -4.74 -4.94
N TYR A 94 -11.09 -4.97 -4.29
CA TYR A 94 -10.94 -6.01 -3.28
C TYR A 94 -10.59 -5.38 -1.92
N ALA A 95 -11.24 -5.89 -0.88
CA ALA A 95 -11.11 -5.36 0.46
C ALA A 95 -11.31 -6.43 1.54
N ASN A 96 -10.75 -6.17 2.71
CA ASN A 96 -11.25 -6.73 3.96
C ASN A 96 -12.14 -5.66 4.61
N LEU A 97 -13.45 -5.75 4.42
CA LEU A 97 -14.38 -4.71 4.86
C LEU A 97 -14.40 -4.56 6.38
N LYS A 98 -14.13 -5.63 7.14
CA LYS A 98 -14.07 -5.55 8.60
C LYS A 98 -12.94 -4.61 9.02
N LYS A 99 -11.75 -4.79 8.46
CA LYS A 99 -10.57 -3.96 8.75
C LYS A 99 -10.76 -2.53 8.23
N LEU A 100 -11.19 -2.35 6.98
CA LEU A 100 -11.43 -1.01 6.42
C LEU A 100 -12.46 -0.20 7.21
N SER A 101 -13.53 -0.85 7.69
CA SER A 101 -14.56 -0.17 8.48
C SER A 101 -14.02 0.38 9.81
N VAL A 102 -13.15 -0.39 10.47
CA VAL A 102 -12.45 0.03 11.69
C VAL A 102 -11.48 1.17 11.38
N GLU A 103 -10.71 1.06 10.31
CA GLU A 103 -9.75 2.09 9.89
C GLU A 103 -10.43 3.41 9.53
N ALA A 104 -11.49 3.38 8.72
CA ALA A 104 -12.27 4.56 8.35
C ALA A 104 -12.86 5.26 9.59
N THR A 105 -13.38 4.48 10.55
CA THR A 105 -13.91 5.02 11.80
C THR A 105 -12.83 5.67 12.66
N ASN A 106 -11.67 5.03 12.77
CA ASN A 106 -10.53 5.60 13.50
C ASN A 106 -10.05 6.89 12.85
N GLN A 107 -10.00 6.94 11.51
CA GLN A 107 -9.63 8.14 10.76
C GLN A 107 -10.66 9.27 10.98
N TYR A 108 -11.95 8.97 10.92
CA TYR A 108 -13.02 9.93 11.20
C TYR A 108 -12.97 10.46 12.63
N ALA A 109 -12.81 9.57 13.63
CA ALA A 109 -12.70 9.95 15.03
C ALA A 109 -11.49 10.85 15.29
N ALA A 110 -10.34 10.53 14.68
CA ALA A 110 -9.14 11.35 14.75
C ALA A 110 -9.33 12.74 14.12
N ARG A 111 -10.02 12.83 12.98
CA ARG A 111 -10.34 14.11 12.31
C ARG A 111 -11.31 14.96 13.13
N ASN A 112 -12.32 14.34 13.74
CA ASN A 112 -13.41 15.05 14.44
C ASN A 112 -13.24 15.14 15.97
N ARG A 113 -12.08 14.74 16.50
CA ARG A 113 -11.77 14.72 17.96
C ARG A 113 -12.89 14.11 18.80
N SER A 114 -13.61 13.16 18.22
CA SER A 114 -14.78 12.53 18.83
C SER A 114 -14.36 11.23 19.49
N PHE A 115 -14.99 10.89 20.63
CA PHE A 115 -14.82 9.57 21.22
C PHE A 115 -15.24 8.51 20.19
N GLY A 116 -14.34 7.55 19.93
CA GLY A 116 -14.60 6.47 18.97
C GLY A 116 -15.83 5.67 19.42
N LYS A 117 -16.96 5.86 18.74
CA LYS A 117 -18.14 5.03 18.95
C LYS A 117 -17.79 3.59 18.53
N PRO A 118 -18.37 2.57 19.21
CA PRO A 118 -18.23 1.19 18.77
C PRO A 118 -18.67 1.08 17.31
N THR A 119 -17.77 0.59 16.45
CA THR A 119 -18.09 0.37 15.05
C THR A 119 -18.72 -0.99 14.89
N PHE A 120 -19.80 -1.07 14.11
CA PHE A 120 -20.28 -2.36 13.64
C PHE A 120 -19.21 -2.98 12.74
N PRO A 121 -18.90 -4.28 12.90
CA PRO A 121 -18.06 -4.99 11.94
C PRO A 121 -18.62 -4.77 10.53
N ARG A 122 -17.77 -4.39 9.58
CA ARG A 122 -18.17 -4.14 8.17
C ARG A 122 -19.19 -3.01 8.00
N SER A 123 -19.13 -1.93 8.79
CA SER A 123 -20.00 -0.75 8.62
C SER A 123 -19.95 -0.11 7.22
N LEU A 124 -18.90 -0.36 6.43
CA LEU A 124 -18.82 0.03 5.01
C LEU A 124 -19.57 -0.92 4.05
N GLY A 125 -20.33 -1.89 4.54
CA GLY A 125 -21.09 -2.84 3.72
C GLY A 125 -22.09 -2.15 2.77
N GLY A 126 -22.83 -1.14 3.24
CA GLY A 126 -23.73 -0.35 2.40
C GLY A 126 -22.98 0.40 1.29
N PHE A 127 -21.80 0.95 1.59
CA PHE A 127 -20.92 1.56 0.58
C PHE A 127 -20.49 0.54 -0.48
N ALA A 128 -20.03 -0.65 -0.09
CA ALA A 128 -19.63 -1.71 -1.03
C ALA A 128 -20.81 -2.19 -1.92
N ALA A 129 -22.00 -2.34 -1.32
CA ALA A 129 -23.21 -2.70 -2.06
C ALA A 129 -23.61 -1.62 -3.08
N GLY A 130 -23.59 -0.35 -2.66
CA GLY A 130 -23.81 0.80 -3.55
C GLY A 130 -22.80 0.91 -4.68
N PHE A 131 -21.53 0.63 -4.40
CA PHE A 131 -20.47 0.65 -5.40
C PHE A 131 -20.71 -0.39 -6.50
N SER A 132 -21.22 -1.57 -6.12
CA SER A 132 -21.41 -2.70 -7.05
C SER A 132 -22.73 -2.63 -7.83
N ARG A 133 -23.78 -2.02 -7.27
CA ARG A 133 -25.13 -2.08 -7.86
C ARG A 133 -25.32 -1.27 -9.14
N GLY A 134 -24.45 -0.28 -9.39
CA GLY A 134 -24.68 0.72 -10.45
C GLY A 134 -24.33 0.27 -11.86
N HIS A 135 -23.49 -0.77 -12.03
CA HIS A 135 -23.06 -1.23 -13.34
C HIS A 135 -22.63 -2.70 -13.33
N VAL A 136 -23.00 -3.45 -14.37
CA VAL A 136 -22.78 -4.91 -14.48
C VAL A 136 -21.31 -5.37 -14.39
N SER A 137 -20.37 -4.48 -14.72
CA SER A 137 -18.93 -4.77 -14.78
C SER A 137 -18.13 -4.12 -13.64
N VAL A 138 -18.80 -3.67 -12.57
CA VAL A 138 -18.19 -3.00 -11.43
C VAL A 138 -18.49 -3.79 -10.17
N ASP A 139 -17.44 -4.32 -9.54
CA ASP A 139 -17.56 -5.16 -8.36
C ASP A 139 -16.74 -4.58 -7.20
N TYR A 140 -17.34 -4.55 -6.01
CA TYR A 140 -16.65 -4.35 -4.73
C TYR A 140 -16.79 -5.59 -3.87
N VAL A 141 -15.69 -6.33 -3.70
CA VAL A 141 -15.69 -7.66 -3.08
C VAL A 141 -15.03 -7.62 -1.71
N ASP A 142 -15.80 -7.96 -0.68
CA ASP A 142 -15.25 -8.29 0.64
C ASP A 142 -14.68 -9.71 0.63
N VAL A 143 -13.35 -9.81 0.68
CA VAL A 143 -12.65 -11.10 0.79
C VAL A 143 -12.30 -11.45 2.24
N ALA A 144 -12.68 -10.60 3.21
CA ALA A 144 -12.51 -10.78 4.65
C ALA A 144 -11.08 -10.98 5.19
N ASP A 145 -10.09 -11.14 4.30
CA ASP A 145 -8.70 -11.44 4.59
C ASP A 145 -7.77 -10.61 3.70
N ASP A 146 -6.72 -10.03 4.31
CA ASP A 146 -5.81 -9.11 3.62
C ASP A 146 -4.88 -9.84 2.65
N GLU A 147 -4.45 -11.07 3.00
CA GLU A 147 -3.64 -11.89 2.11
C GLU A 147 -4.46 -12.35 0.90
N ALA A 148 -5.75 -12.62 1.08
CA ALA A 148 -6.66 -12.90 -0.02
C ALA A 148 -6.87 -11.70 -0.97
N VAL A 149 -6.85 -10.45 -0.47
CA VAL A 149 -6.89 -9.24 -1.32
C VAL A 149 -5.70 -9.26 -2.28
N GLU A 150 -4.50 -9.40 -1.71
CA GLU A 150 -3.25 -9.39 -2.45
C GLU A 150 -3.17 -10.55 -3.46
N ARG A 151 -3.50 -11.77 -3.04
CA ARG A 151 -3.53 -12.95 -3.92
C ARG A 151 -4.51 -12.78 -5.07
N LYS A 152 -5.73 -12.25 -4.84
CA LYS A 152 -6.71 -12.02 -5.91
C LYS A 152 -6.20 -11.00 -6.92
N ILE A 153 -5.68 -9.86 -6.46
CA ILE A 153 -5.20 -8.80 -7.34
C ILE A 153 -4.01 -9.29 -8.18
N CYS A 154 -3.03 -9.94 -7.55
CA CYS A 154 -1.89 -10.52 -8.24
C CYS A 154 -2.34 -11.57 -9.27
N GLY A 155 -3.19 -12.52 -8.87
CA GLY A 155 -3.68 -13.57 -9.76
C GLY A 155 -4.45 -13.02 -10.97
N LEU A 156 -5.38 -12.08 -10.75
CA LEU A 156 -6.13 -11.43 -11.84
C LEU A 156 -5.22 -10.65 -12.77
N PHE A 157 -4.27 -9.88 -12.23
CA PHE A 157 -3.28 -9.19 -13.05
C PHE A 157 -2.51 -10.17 -13.95
N GLU A 158 -2.01 -11.27 -13.40
CA GLU A 158 -1.21 -12.25 -14.14
C GLU A 158 -2.00 -12.96 -15.25
N MET A 159 -3.29 -13.23 -15.02
CA MET A 159 -4.19 -13.76 -16.04
C MET A 159 -4.42 -12.75 -17.16
N HIS A 160 -4.80 -11.52 -16.80
CA HIS A 160 -5.24 -10.51 -17.77
C HIS A 160 -4.09 -9.81 -18.51
N VAL A 161 -2.89 -9.73 -17.93
CA VAL A 161 -1.73 -9.09 -18.61
C VAL A 161 -1.33 -9.86 -19.86
N LYS A 162 -1.50 -11.19 -19.86
CA LYS A 162 -1.20 -12.08 -20.98
C LYS A 162 -2.37 -12.26 -21.96
N ASP A 163 -3.58 -11.85 -21.56
CA ASP A 163 -4.77 -11.96 -22.40
C ASP A 163 -4.71 -10.95 -23.57
N PRO A 164 -4.74 -11.40 -24.84
CA PRO A 164 -4.72 -10.50 -26.00
C PRO A 164 -5.95 -9.59 -26.08
N ALA A 165 -7.09 -9.97 -25.51
CA ALA A 165 -8.31 -9.14 -25.49
C ALA A 165 -8.23 -7.98 -24.49
N CYS A 166 -7.36 -8.09 -23.48
CA CYS A 166 -7.17 -7.01 -22.52
C CYS A 166 -6.27 -5.93 -23.13
N SER A 167 -6.86 -4.78 -23.44
CA SER A 167 -6.16 -3.65 -24.04
C SER A 167 -5.31 -2.89 -23.03
N GLN A 168 -5.86 -2.61 -21.85
CA GLN A 168 -5.19 -1.85 -20.78
C GLN A 168 -5.51 -2.41 -19.40
N ILE A 169 -4.54 -2.32 -18.50
CA ILE A 169 -4.68 -2.64 -17.07
C ILE A 169 -4.28 -1.43 -16.26
N LEU A 170 -5.24 -0.87 -15.53
CA LEU A 170 -5.01 0.14 -14.52
C LEU A 170 -4.86 -0.54 -13.17
N PHE A 171 -3.62 -0.55 -12.67
CA PHE A 171 -3.24 -1.24 -11.45
C PHE A 171 -3.22 -0.23 -10.28
N CYS A 172 -4.24 -0.30 -9.43
CA CYS A 172 -4.48 0.59 -8.28
C CYS A 172 -4.20 -0.16 -6.98
N ALA A 173 -2.96 -0.62 -6.82
CA ALA A 173 -2.53 -1.33 -5.62
C ALA A 173 -1.05 -1.02 -5.33
N SER A 174 -0.73 -0.76 -4.07
CA SER A 174 0.63 -0.42 -3.64
C SER A 174 0.92 -0.89 -2.22
N GLY A 175 2.17 -0.76 -1.76
CA GLY A 175 2.56 -1.10 -0.38
C GLY A 175 2.85 -2.58 -0.10
N SER A 176 2.67 -3.47 -1.08
CA SER A 176 3.07 -4.88 -0.99
C SER A 176 4.26 -5.23 -1.89
N ALA A 177 5.15 -6.08 -1.37
CA ALA A 177 6.26 -6.65 -2.12
C ALA A 177 5.79 -7.55 -3.28
N GLN A 178 4.63 -8.22 -3.16
CA GLN A 178 4.11 -9.05 -4.26
C GLN A 178 3.68 -8.20 -5.45
N TYR A 179 3.04 -7.05 -5.23
CA TYR A 179 2.70 -6.10 -6.30
C TYR A 179 3.94 -5.62 -7.05
N MET A 180 5.01 -5.28 -6.33
CA MET A 180 6.30 -4.93 -6.94
C MET A 180 6.86 -6.10 -7.76
N ARG A 181 6.87 -7.31 -7.19
CA ARG A 181 7.41 -8.51 -7.83
C ARG A 181 6.69 -8.83 -9.14
N ILE A 182 5.35 -8.81 -9.13
CA ILE A 182 4.54 -9.18 -10.30
C ILE A 182 4.61 -8.10 -11.39
N LEU A 183 4.60 -6.82 -11.03
CA LEU A 183 4.78 -5.74 -12.01
C LEU A 183 6.18 -5.78 -12.61
N LYS A 184 7.23 -6.00 -11.81
CA LYS A 184 8.61 -6.13 -12.28
C LYS A 184 8.78 -7.32 -13.25
N LYS A 185 8.13 -8.45 -12.96
CA LYS A 185 8.09 -9.63 -13.84
C LYS A 185 7.45 -9.34 -15.20
N HIS A 186 6.55 -8.38 -15.27
CA HIS A 186 5.74 -8.06 -16.46
C HIS A 186 6.04 -6.68 -17.07
N VAL A 187 7.21 -6.09 -16.82
CA VAL A 187 7.63 -4.79 -17.39
C VAL A 187 7.65 -4.80 -18.92
N SER A 188 7.85 -5.96 -19.56
CA SER A 188 7.74 -6.11 -21.02
C SER A 188 6.36 -5.72 -21.57
N PHE A 189 5.32 -5.70 -20.73
CA PHE A 189 3.96 -5.26 -21.07
C PHE A 189 3.71 -3.79 -20.69
N ALA A 190 4.74 -2.95 -20.57
CA ALA A 190 4.61 -1.56 -20.11
C ALA A 190 3.57 -0.71 -20.88
N ARG A 191 3.34 -0.99 -22.17
CA ARG A 191 2.31 -0.31 -22.98
C ARG A 191 0.87 -0.69 -22.61
N LYS A 192 0.66 -1.78 -21.89
CA LYS A 192 -0.63 -2.25 -21.40
C LYS A 192 -0.88 -1.85 -19.95
N ILE A 193 0.17 -1.59 -19.18
CA ILE A 193 0.07 -1.36 -17.74
C ILE A 193 0.15 0.14 -17.42
N THR A 194 -0.79 0.61 -16.63
CA THR A 194 -0.77 1.93 -16.00
C THR A 194 -0.96 1.78 -14.50
N ILE A 195 -0.10 2.38 -13.70
CA ILE A 195 -0.23 2.42 -12.24
C ILE A 195 -1.11 3.60 -11.87
N ILE A 196 -2.17 3.35 -11.11
CA ILE A 196 -2.89 4.42 -10.42
C ILE A 196 -2.17 4.64 -9.10
N GLN A 197 -1.59 5.82 -8.95
CA GLN A 197 -0.93 6.25 -7.73
C GLN A 197 -1.96 6.88 -6.79
N ARG A 198 -1.81 6.60 -5.49
CA ARG A 198 -2.61 7.25 -4.45
C ARG A 198 -2.40 8.78 -4.36
N GLY A 199 -1.26 9.25 -4.85
CA GLY A 199 -0.92 10.65 -5.02
C GLY A 199 0.44 10.76 -5.67
N ILE A 200 0.85 11.98 -6.02
CA ILE A 200 2.16 12.23 -6.66
C ILE A 200 3.33 11.77 -5.75
N GLU A 201 3.08 11.71 -4.44
CA GLU A 201 4.00 11.24 -3.40
C GLU A 201 4.19 9.70 -3.37
N ASP A 202 3.28 8.91 -3.96
CA ASP A 202 3.36 7.44 -3.99
C ASP A 202 4.37 6.97 -5.03
N THR A 203 5.63 6.88 -4.60
CA THR A 203 6.78 6.44 -5.42
C THR A 203 7.05 4.94 -5.30
N SER A 204 6.20 4.19 -4.61
CA SER A 204 6.47 2.79 -4.26
C SER A 204 6.68 1.89 -5.47
N LEU A 205 6.07 2.22 -6.62
CA LEU A 205 6.14 1.44 -7.86
C LEU A 205 6.69 2.23 -9.06
N THR A 206 7.12 3.48 -8.88
CA THR A 206 7.50 4.38 -9.99
C THR A 206 8.80 4.00 -10.68
N ASN A 207 9.67 3.23 -10.01
CA ASN A 207 10.99 2.82 -10.52
C ASN A 207 10.92 1.75 -11.62
N LEU A 208 9.72 1.34 -12.03
CA LEU A 208 9.48 0.30 -13.03
C LEU A 208 9.37 0.82 -14.47
N GLY A 209 9.39 2.14 -14.67
CA GLY A 209 9.22 2.74 -16.01
C GLY A 209 7.81 2.56 -16.61
N LEU A 210 6.84 2.18 -15.78
CA LEU A 210 5.44 2.05 -16.17
C LEU A 210 4.75 3.42 -16.18
N ARG A 211 3.68 3.56 -16.97
CA ARG A 211 2.86 4.78 -16.97
C ARG A 211 2.19 4.95 -15.60
N ASN A 212 2.07 6.19 -15.15
CA ASN A 212 1.46 6.52 -13.86
C ASN A 212 0.36 7.56 -14.04
N VAL A 213 -0.68 7.48 -13.22
CA VAL A 213 -1.77 8.46 -13.15
C VAL A 213 -2.26 8.59 -11.71
N THR A 214 -2.80 9.75 -11.34
CA THR A 214 -3.46 9.95 -10.04
C THR A 214 -4.93 10.30 -10.24
N PHE A 215 -5.79 9.83 -9.35
CA PHE A 215 -7.21 10.20 -9.31
C PHE A 215 -7.58 10.86 -7.97
N PRO A 216 -7.10 12.09 -7.73
CA PRO A 216 -7.29 12.78 -6.45
C PRO A 216 -8.74 13.14 -6.17
N GLN A 217 -9.66 13.02 -7.13
CA GLN A 217 -11.10 13.18 -6.92
C GLN A 217 -11.74 11.95 -6.26
N ILE A 218 -11.16 10.75 -6.40
CA ILE A 218 -11.70 9.49 -5.88
C ILE A 218 -10.98 9.04 -4.60
N PHE A 219 -9.64 9.10 -4.59
CA PHE A 219 -8.82 8.54 -3.53
C PHE A 219 -8.25 9.59 -2.57
N GLU A 220 -7.98 9.20 -1.33
CA GLU A 220 -7.29 10.01 -0.32
C GLU A 220 -5.79 10.10 -0.63
N SER A 221 -5.22 11.31 -0.64
CA SER A 221 -3.77 11.52 -0.89
C SER A 221 -2.89 10.86 0.17
N LEU A 222 -1.68 10.41 -0.23
CA LEU A 222 -0.69 9.74 0.65
C LEU A 222 -0.05 10.69 1.69
N GLY A 223 -0.43 11.96 1.69
CA GLY A 223 -0.10 12.93 2.73
C GLY A 223 -0.92 14.19 2.54
N GLY A 224 -1.64 14.62 3.58
CA GLY A 224 -2.30 15.93 3.62
C GLY A 224 -3.81 15.86 3.74
N ASN A 225 -4.29 16.22 4.92
CA ASN A 225 -5.63 16.75 5.13
C ASN A 225 -5.85 17.96 4.20
N GLU A 226 -6.44 17.77 3.03
CA GLU A 226 -6.89 18.88 2.18
C GLU A 226 -8.39 19.19 2.33
N ALA A 227 -9.11 18.48 3.20
CA ALA A 227 -10.52 18.77 3.51
C ALA A 227 -10.72 19.75 4.70
N ALA A 228 -9.65 20.25 5.33
CA ALA A 228 -9.74 21.24 6.42
C ALA A 228 -9.56 22.71 5.95
N SER A 229 -9.40 22.96 4.64
CA SER A 229 -9.13 24.31 4.12
C SER A 229 -10.36 25.07 3.63
N LYS A 230 -11.58 24.52 3.76
CA LYS A 230 -12.82 25.20 3.30
C LYS A 230 -13.85 25.52 4.40
N TYR A 231 -13.62 25.14 5.66
CA TYR A 231 -14.59 25.32 6.75
C TYR A 231 -14.08 26.19 7.91
N LEU A 232 -13.23 27.19 7.63
CA LEU A 232 -12.78 28.19 8.60
C LEU A 232 -13.18 29.63 8.24
N LYS A 233 -14.22 29.81 7.42
CA LYS A 233 -14.70 31.16 7.06
C LYS A 233 -16.01 31.63 7.70
N GLU A 234 -16.74 30.80 8.43
CA GLU A 234 -18.01 31.24 9.03
C GLU A 234 -18.17 30.77 10.47
N THR A 235 -17.41 31.40 11.37
CA THR A 235 -17.91 31.77 12.71
C THR A 235 -17.13 33.00 13.17
N ARG A 236 -17.45 34.16 12.59
CA ARG A 236 -17.20 35.46 13.21
C ARG A 236 -18.44 35.81 14.05
N ASN A 237 -18.26 35.81 15.37
CA ASN A 237 -18.97 36.56 16.41
C ASN A 237 -18.98 35.70 17.68
N GLY A 238 -18.37 36.04 18.79
CA GLY A 238 -17.51 37.16 19.14
C GLY A 238 -17.23 37.02 20.63
N PHE A 239 -15.97 37.11 21.04
CA PHE A 239 -15.56 37.67 22.32
C PHE A 239 -14.08 38.02 22.16
N GLY A 240 -13.85 39.31 21.92
CA GLY A 240 -12.50 39.85 21.94
C GLY A 240 -11.99 39.84 23.37
N VAL A 241 -10.83 39.21 23.59
CA VAL A 241 -9.92 39.56 24.67
C VAL A 241 -8.50 39.41 24.12
N THR A 242 -7.84 40.56 24.06
CA THR A 242 -6.41 40.87 24.05
C THR A 242 -5.37 39.75 23.88
N SER A 243 -4.39 40.07 23.04
CA SER A 243 -3.05 39.50 22.96
C SER A 243 -2.55 38.84 24.26
N LYS A 244 -2.31 37.53 24.20
CA LYS A 244 -1.17 36.87 24.85
C LYS A 244 -0.85 35.56 24.13
N ALA A 245 0.25 35.57 23.39
CA ALA A 245 0.91 34.36 22.92
C ALA A 245 1.20 33.45 24.13
N THR A 246 0.51 32.31 24.22
CA THR A 246 1.02 31.18 24.99
C THR A 246 1.46 30.13 23.99
N ALA A 247 2.76 30.16 23.70
CA ALA A 247 3.44 29.16 22.88
C ALA A 247 3.22 27.77 23.49
N ASN A 248 2.50 26.89 22.81
CA ASN A 248 2.46 25.49 23.17
C ASN A 248 3.82 24.88 22.81
N ARG A 249 4.78 24.96 23.74
CA ARG A 249 6.14 24.42 23.55
C ARG A 249 6.08 22.90 23.42
N ILE A 250 6.80 22.36 22.44
CA ILE A 250 7.06 20.91 22.36
C ILE A 250 7.85 20.52 23.60
N ARG A 251 7.25 19.73 24.50
CA ARG A 251 7.91 19.26 25.72
C ARG A 251 8.88 18.12 25.38
N MET A 252 10.07 18.16 26.00
CA MET A 252 11.04 17.08 25.94
C MET A 252 10.44 15.80 26.52
N PRO A 253 10.48 14.66 25.80
CA PRO A 253 10.08 13.38 26.37
C PRO A 253 10.95 13.04 27.61
N PRO A 254 10.37 12.45 28.67
CA PRO A 254 11.16 12.01 29.82
C PRO A 254 12.13 10.89 29.44
N ALA A 255 13.11 10.65 30.32
CA ALA A 255 14.08 9.58 30.14
C ALA A 255 13.38 8.19 30.14
N PRO A 256 13.82 7.24 29.30
CA PRO A 256 13.43 5.84 29.40
C PRO A 256 13.63 5.29 30.82
N THR A 257 12.64 4.58 31.36
CA THR A 257 12.75 3.84 32.64
C THR A 257 12.97 2.34 32.43
N VAL A 258 12.80 1.86 31.20
CA VAL A 258 13.21 0.51 30.78
C VAL A 258 14.72 0.47 30.49
N CYS A 259 15.34 -0.69 30.72
CA CYS A 259 16.75 -0.89 30.38
C CYS A 259 16.85 -1.10 28.87
N LEU A 260 17.53 -0.19 28.17
CA LEU A 260 17.76 -0.29 26.73
C LEU A 260 19.23 -0.67 26.45
N PRO A 261 19.50 -1.51 25.44
CA PRO A 261 20.85 -1.91 25.07
C PRO A 261 21.67 -0.72 24.54
N LYS A 262 22.90 -0.56 25.04
CA LYS A 262 23.81 0.54 24.67
C LYS A 262 24.70 0.25 23.45
N HIS A 263 24.97 -1.02 23.13
CA HIS A 263 25.97 -1.39 22.13
C HIS A 263 25.55 -2.54 21.21
N SER A 264 25.80 -2.33 19.92
CA SER A 264 26.25 -3.29 18.91
C SER A 264 26.73 -2.50 17.67
N ALA A 265 27.45 -3.14 16.74
CA ALA A 265 27.81 -2.52 15.46
C ALA A 265 26.60 -1.83 14.80
N SER A 266 26.86 -0.71 14.10
CA SER A 266 25.91 0.26 13.54
C SER A 266 24.77 -0.32 12.68
N GLU A 267 24.80 -1.62 12.39
CA GLU A 267 24.02 -2.31 11.35
C GLU A 267 23.27 -3.55 11.87
N THR A 268 23.15 -3.74 13.20
CA THR A 268 22.41 -4.86 13.79
C THR A 268 21.19 -4.42 14.59
N ILE A 269 20.13 -5.25 14.57
CA ILE A 269 18.84 -5.00 15.23
C ILE A 269 18.70 -5.95 16.44
N PRO A 270 18.63 -5.44 17.68
CA PRO A 270 18.42 -6.28 18.85
C PRO A 270 16.98 -6.78 18.88
N ILE A 271 16.81 -8.07 19.16
CA ILE A 271 15.51 -8.71 19.32
C ILE A 271 15.42 -9.48 20.65
N ASN A 272 14.22 -9.59 21.19
CA ASN A 272 13.92 -10.47 22.33
C ASN A 272 13.56 -11.89 21.87
N ALA A 273 13.24 -12.76 22.83
CA ALA A 273 12.81 -14.15 22.60
C ALA A 273 11.62 -14.31 21.65
N SER A 274 10.70 -13.35 21.69
CA SER A 274 9.51 -13.31 20.83
C SER A 274 9.80 -12.77 19.43
N GLY A 275 11.08 -12.49 19.13
CA GLY A 275 11.51 -11.86 17.90
C GLY A 275 11.01 -10.41 17.78
N ASP A 276 10.74 -9.70 18.87
CA ASP A 276 10.41 -8.27 18.82
C ASP A 276 11.68 -7.42 18.93
N ARG A 277 11.77 -6.41 18.06
CA ARG A 277 12.82 -5.40 18.05
C ARG A 277 12.77 -4.59 19.32
N ILE A 278 13.93 -4.48 19.95
CA ILE A 278 14.16 -3.62 21.11
C ILE A 278 14.78 -2.29 20.61
N ASP A 279 14.36 -1.17 21.17
CA ASP A 279 14.97 0.12 20.87
C ASP A 279 16.36 0.22 21.51
N LYS A 280 17.35 0.76 20.80
CA LYS A 280 18.68 1.04 21.39
C LYS A 280 18.61 2.25 22.31
N HIS A 281 19.47 2.28 23.32
CA HIS A 281 19.64 3.42 24.20
C HIS A 281 20.03 4.67 23.40
N MET A 282 19.41 5.80 23.74
CA MET A 282 19.74 7.11 23.20
C MET A 282 19.94 8.05 24.38
N GLU A 283 21.05 8.79 24.38
CA GLU A 283 21.30 9.79 25.40
C GLU A 283 20.16 10.82 25.46
N VAL A 284 19.78 11.19 26.68
CA VAL A 284 18.74 12.19 26.90
C VAL A 284 19.32 13.56 26.59
N PRO A 285 18.68 14.39 25.74
CA PRO A 285 19.18 15.72 25.46
C PRO A 285 19.33 16.55 26.73
N THR A 286 20.47 17.24 26.86
CA THR A 286 20.66 18.19 27.96
C THR A 286 19.69 19.37 27.81
N LYS A 287 19.41 20.07 28.92
CA LYS A 287 18.59 21.30 28.88
C LYS A 287 19.14 22.35 27.91
N ALA A 288 20.47 22.42 27.74
CA ALA A 288 21.10 23.35 26.80
C ALA A 288 20.82 22.94 25.34
N GLN A 289 21.02 21.67 24.99
CA GLN A 289 20.72 21.14 23.66
C GLN A 289 19.22 21.25 23.31
N TRP A 290 18.34 21.05 24.29
CA TRP A 290 16.90 21.22 24.09
C TRP A 290 16.53 22.67 23.83
N ARG A 291 17.14 23.64 24.53
CA ARG A 291 16.94 25.07 24.25
C ARG A 291 17.42 25.47 22.86
N GLU A 292 18.57 24.95 22.44
CA GLU A 292 19.09 25.16 21.08
C GLU A 292 18.09 24.65 20.03
N TYR A 293 17.56 23.44 20.25
CA TYR A 293 16.51 22.87 19.41
C TYR A 293 15.22 23.70 19.43
N GLU A 294 14.76 24.18 20.59
CA GLU A 294 13.59 25.07 20.71
C GLU A 294 13.77 26.35 19.88
N THR A 295 14.95 26.97 19.93
CA THR A 295 15.29 28.15 19.11
C THR A 295 15.27 27.82 17.61
N CYS A 296 15.77 26.65 17.23
CA CYS A 296 15.72 26.17 15.85
C CYS A 296 14.29 26.03 15.34
N ILE A 297 13.43 25.30 16.05
CA ILE A 297 12.07 25.02 15.58
C ILE A 297 11.12 26.21 15.69
N ALA A 298 11.48 27.23 16.48
CA ALA A 298 10.76 28.49 16.52
C ALA A 298 10.82 29.26 15.18
N THR A 299 11.87 29.02 14.38
CA THR A 299 12.10 29.72 13.10
C THR A 299 12.07 28.77 11.90
N LYS A 300 12.43 27.49 12.09
CA LYS A 300 12.54 26.48 11.02
C LYS A 300 11.58 25.32 11.27
N LYS A 301 10.69 25.05 10.32
CA LYS A 301 9.86 23.83 10.34
C LYS A 301 10.68 22.66 9.82
N LEU A 302 11.41 21.95 10.67
CA LEU A 302 12.32 20.87 10.25
C LEU A 302 11.59 19.69 9.60
N CYS A 303 12.20 19.11 8.57
CA CYS A 303 11.68 17.90 7.92
C CYS A 303 12.13 16.65 8.69
N ASN A 304 11.20 15.98 9.38
CA ASN A 304 11.52 14.78 10.15
C ASN A 304 12.09 13.66 9.28
N MET A 305 11.61 13.49 8.04
CA MET A 305 12.08 12.46 7.11
C MET A 305 13.52 12.71 6.67
N PHE A 306 13.81 13.94 6.25
CA PHE A 306 15.16 14.36 5.85
C PHE A 306 16.19 14.10 6.95
N TYR A 307 15.91 14.57 8.17
CA TYR A 307 16.87 14.44 9.28
C TYR A 307 16.85 13.09 10.00
N SER A 308 15.89 12.20 9.68
CA SER A 308 15.89 10.81 10.18
C SER A 308 16.92 9.93 9.48
N GLY A 309 17.45 10.35 8.32
CA GLY A 309 18.48 9.62 7.56
C GLY A 309 17.95 8.82 6.38
N HIS A 310 16.63 8.77 6.17
CA HIS A 310 16.00 8.15 4.99
C HIS A 310 15.93 9.07 3.77
N GLY A 311 16.37 10.32 3.90
CA GLY A 311 16.14 11.37 2.91
C GLY A 311 14.70 11.91 2.93
N CYS A 312 14.43 12.93 2.12
CA CYS A 312 13.08 13.44 1.90
C CYS A 312 12.78 13.41 0.39
N SER A 313 11.71 12.71 0.03
CA SER A 313 11.27 12.53 -1.36
C SER A 313 10.26 13.59 -1.82
N ALA A 314 9.73 14.41 -0.91
CA ALA A 314 8.75 15.46 -1.23
C ALA A 314 9.38 16.57 -2.08
N LYS A 315 8.74 16.93 -3.19
CA LYS A 315 9.20 17.97 -4.13
C LYS A 315 8.05 18.93 -4.52
N PRO A 316 8.07 20.21 -4.07
CA PRO A 316 8.97 20.77 -3.05
C PRO A 316 8.55 20.35 -1.64
N CYS A 317 9.50 19.98 -0.80
CA CYS A 317 9.22 19.82 0.62
C CYS A 317 9.01 21.19 1.27
N LEU A 318 7.85 21.39 1.90
CA LEU A 318 7.53 22.63 2.64
C LEU A 318 8.26 22.74 3.98
N TYR A 319 9.06 21.72 4.33
CA TYR A 319 9.85 21.67 5.54
C TYR A 319 11.33 21.95 5.24
N TYR A 320 12.01 22.51 6.22
CA TYR A 320 13.38 22.97 6.13
C TYR A 320 14.38 21.80 6.01
N HIS A 321 15.14 21.77 4.92
CA HIS A 321 16.21 20.80 4.62
C HIS A 321 17.63 21.39 4.74
N GLY A 322 17.77 22.62 5.22
CA GLY A 322 19.08 23.26 5.33
C GLY A 322 19.96 22.67 6.43
N GLN A 323 21.04 23.38 6.78
CA GLN A 323 21.92 22.91 7.85
C GLN A 323 21.29 23.16 9.23
N ILE A 324 21.39 22.12 10.07
CA ILE A 324 21.07 22.12 11.50
C ILE A 324 22.25 21.54 12.26
N SER A 325 22.41 21.93 13.52
CA SER A 325 23.50 21.46 14.38
C SER A 325 23.33 19.98 14.75
N ALA A 326 24.41 19.37 15.22
CA ALA A 326 24.37 18.00 15.74
C ALA A 326 23.42 17.87 16.94
N ASN A 327 23.36 18.90 17.79
CA ASN A 327 22.45 18.97 18.94
C ASN A 327 20.99 19.03 18.49
N GLU A 328 20.66 19.87 17.50
CA GLU A 328 19.31 19.97 16.93
C GLU A 328 18.86 18.65 16.33
N ARG A 329 19.74 17.98 15.57
CA ARG A 329 19.48 16.66 14.97
C ARG A 329 19.28 15.58 16.04
N HIS A 330 20.08 15.60 17.10
CA HIS A 330 19.96 14.67 18.22
C HIS A 330 18.62 14.84 18.95
N CYS A 331 18.24 16.08 19.30
CA CYS A 331 16.94 16.40 19.91
C CYS A 331 15.76 15.95 19.04
N LEU A 332 15.84 16.16 17.72
CA LEU A 332 14.82 15.69 16.78
C LEU A 332 14.71 14.15 16.77
N LYS A 333 15.83 13.44 16.70
CA LYS A 333 15.84 11.96 16.75
C LYS A 333 15.28 11.43 18.07
N TYR A 334 15.61 12.08 19.18
CA TYR A 334 15.08 11.75 20.50
C TYR A 334 13.56 11.94 20.57
N LEU A 335 13.04 13.04 20.01
CA LEU A 335 11.61 13.27 19.90
C LEU A 335 10.92 12.23 19.02
N MET A 336 11.53 11.86 17.89
CA MET A 336 11.00 10.84 16.98
C MET A 336 10.89 9.47 17.64
N ARG A 337 11.83 9.13 18.54
CA ARG A 337 11.81 7.88 19.31
C ARG A 337 10.60 7.76 20.24
N ALA A 338 10.01 8.89 20.65
CA ALA A 338 8.77 8.92 21.44
C ALA A 338 7.49 8.80 20.58
N LEU A 339 7.61 8.69 19.24
CA LEU A 339 6.48 8.51 18.33
C LEU A 339 6.43 7.06 17.84
N PRO A 340 5.23 6.45 17.72
CA PRO A 340 5.12 5.02 17.44
C PRO A 340 5.53 4.69 16.01
N CYS A 341 6.39 3.69 15.85
CA CYS A 341 6.67 3.02 14.59
C CYS A 341 5.44 2.21 14.14
N ARG A 342 5.11 2.22 12.84
CA ARG A 342 3.96 1.48 12.30
C ARG A 342 4.08 -0.04 12.48
N ASN A 343 5.31 -0.55 12.47
CA ASN A 343 5.59 -1.99 12.56
C ASN A 343 5.95 -2.46 13.98
N ALA A 344 5.95 -1.55 14.98
CA ALA A 344 6.27 -1.87 16.38
C ALA A 344 7.53 -2.78 16.51
N GLY A 345 7.48 -3.79 17.39
CA GLY A 345 8.53 -4.80 17.54
C GLY A 345 8.84 -5.60 16.26
N LYS A 346 7.95 -5.63 15.26
CA LYS A 346 8.20 -6.35 14.00
C LYS A 346 9.00 -5.54 12.97
N CYS A 347 9.34 -4.28 13.26
CA CYS A 347 10.16 -3.46 12.36
C CYS A 347 11.57 -4.05 12.18
N ARG A 348 12.05 -4.11 10.94
CA ARG A 348 13.40 -4.56 10.57
C ARG A 348 14.22 -3.52 9.79
N ASP A 349 13.76 -2.28 9.78
CA ASP A 349 14.50 -1.16 9.21
C ASP A 349 15.56 -0.67 10.22
N ALA A 350 16.83 -0.99 9.98
CA ALA A 350 17.94 -0.63 10.86
C ALA A 350 18.04 0.89 11.13
N PHE A 351 17.59 1.73 10.19
CA PHE A 351 17.67 3.18 10.28
C PHE A 351 16.42 3.85 10.87
N CYS A 352 15.35 3.08 11.13
CA CYS A 352 14.11 3.64 11.69
C CYS A 352 14.36 4.34 13.04
N THR A 353 14.08 5.64 13.09
CA THR A 353 14.28 6.50 14.28
C THR A 353 13.07 6.55 15.21
N ARG A 354 11.94 5.94 14.82
CA ARG A 354 10.69 5.88 15.60
C ARG A 354 10.79 4.86 16.74
N GLY A 355 9.91 4.95 17.72
CA GLY A 355 9.85 3.99 18.83
C GLY A 355 9.13 2.70 18.44
N HIS A 356 9.76 1.57 18.74
CA HIS A 356 9.24 0.22 18.48
C HIS A 356 8.58 -0.39 19.70
N MET A 357 8.91 0.14 20.89
CA MET A 357 8.34 -0.27 22.16
C MET A 357 8.12 0.93 23.08
N CYS A 358 7.33 0.72 24.14
CA CYS A 358 7.18 1.68 25.23
C CYS A 358 8.44 1.70 26.09
N HIS A 359 8.95 2.90 26.39
CA HIS A 359 10.17 3.07 27.19
C HIS A 359 9.93 3.24 28.69
N TYR A 360 8.68 3.08 29.15
CA TYR A 360 8.26 3.44 30.50
C TYR A 360 7.69 2.21 31.24
N LYS A 361 8.39 1.69 32.24
CA LYS A 361 7.98 0.51 33.04
C LYS A 361 6.64 0.72 33.74
N GLU A 362 6.39 1.93 34.21
CA GLU A 362 5.17 2.36 34.89
C GLU A 362 3.96 2.49 33.94
N CYS A 363 4.19 2.47 32.62
CA CYS A 363 3.15 2.71 31.63
C CYS A 363 2.30 1.47 31.39
N LYS A 364 1.15 1.40 32.07
CA LYS A 364 0.13 0.36 31.90
C LYS A 364 -0.76 0.59 30.66
N LYS A 365 -0.18 0.50 29.46
CA LYS A 365 -0.85 0.70 28.14
C LYS A 365 -1.34 2.14 27.90
N GLY A 366 -0.43 3.10 27.87
CA GLY A 366 -0.74 4.51 27.57
C GLY A 366 -1.35 5.31 28.73
N ARG A 367 -1.31 4.77 29.96
CA ARG A 367 -1.87 5.43 31.15
C ARG A 367 -1.01 6.54 31.74
N VAL A 368 0.22 6.75 31.24
CA VAL A 368 1.03 7.93 31.57
C VAL A 368 0.86 8.98 30.48
N SER A 369 0.66 10.24 30.89
CA SER A 369 0.29 11.34 29.99
C SER A 369 1.33 11.68 28.91
N TYR A 370 2.58 11.26 29.10
CA TYR A 370 3.69 11.48 28.18
C TYR A 370 3.97 10.30 27.25
N CYS A 371 3.32 9.14 27.43
CA CYS A 371 3.47 8.00 26.53
C CYS A 371 2.49 8.14 25.35
N LYS A 372 3.02 8.20 24.13
CA LYS A 372 2.23 8.25 22.89
C LYS A 372 2.15 6.91 22.16
N MET A 373 2.66 5.85 22.78
CA MET A 373 2.71 4.53 22.17
C MET A 373 1.32 3.87 22.22
N PRO A 374 0.88 3.18 21.15
CA PRO A 374 -0.34 2.39 21.16
C PRO A 374 -0.13 1.05 21.89
N SER A 375 -1.21 0.28 22.05
CA SER A 375 -1.17 -1.00 22.77
C SER A 375 -0.15 -1.99 22.22
N SER A 376 0.12 -2.00 20.90
CA SER A 376 1.07 -2.91 20.23
C SER A 376 2.54 -2.70 20.61
N HIS A 377 2.87 -1.58 21.25
CA HIS A 377 4.23 -1.24 21.68
C HIS A 377 4.44 -1.50 23.17
N HIS A 378 3.40 -1.94 23.88
CA HIS A 378 3.47 -2.24 25.31
C HIS A 378 3.58 -3.75 25.53
N GLY A 379 4.18 -4.16 26.66
CA GLY A 379 4.36 -5.58 26.98
C GLY A 379 5.44 -6.27 26.15
N ILE A 380 6.21 -5.52 25.36
CA ILE A 380 7.41 -6.02 24.70
C ILE A 380 8.49 -6.21 25.76
N ASP A 381 9.02 -7.43 25.86
CA ASP A 381 10.13 -7.76 26.75
C ASP A 381 11.40 -6.99 26.31
N PRO A 382 11.99 -6.14 27.18
CA PRO A 382 13.22 -5.40 26.87
C PRO A 382 14.49 -6.26 26.89
N ASN A 383 14.41 -7.54 27.27
CA ASN A 383 15.58 -8.41 27.31
C ASN A 383 16.02 -8.80 25.90
N VAL A 384 17.23 -8.35 25.53
CA VAL A 384 17.85 -8.73 24.26
C VAL A 384 18.29 -10.18 24.34
N GLN A 385 17.82 -11.00 23.40
CA GLN A 385 18.27 -12.38 23.22
C GLN A 385 19.25 -12.49 22.05
N ASP A 386 19.03 -11.76 20.96
CA ASP A 386 19.86 -11.88 19.76
C ASP A 386 19.97 -10.54 19.00
N TRP A 387 20.96 -10.45 18.11
CA TRP A 387 21.25 -9.30 17.26
C TRP A 387 21.25 -9.72 15.80
N ILE A 388 20.20 -9.34 15.07
CA ILE A 388 20.07 -9.69 13.65
C ILE A 388 20.90 -8.70 12.82
N ALA A 389 21.83 -9.20 12.01
CA ALA A 389 22.54 -8.42 11.00
C ALA A 389 21.63 -8.09 9.80
N LEU A 390 21.92 -6.98 9.12
CA LEU A 390 21.34 -6.71 7.80
C LEU A 390 21.79 -7.79 6.81
N ASN A 391 21.08 -8.90 6.71
CA ASN A 391 21.36 -9.87 5.66
C ASN A 391 21.04 -9.24 4.29
N GLU A 392 22.07 -9.07 3.46
CA GLU A 392 21.96 -8.73 2.03
C GLU A 392 21.23 -9.79 1.19
N ASN A 393 20.65 -10.84 1.80
CA ASN A 393 19.98 -11.94 1.11
C ASN A 393 18.68 -12.35 1.82
N PHE A 394 17.62 -11.55 1.69
CA PHE A 394 16.23 -12.06 1.79
C PHE A 394 15.72 -12.39 0.38
N GLY A 395 16.41 -13.34 -0.26
CA GLY A 395 16.15 -13.77 -1.62
C GLY A 395 16.84 -15.10 -1.92
N ARG A 396 16.44 -16.16 -1.22
CA ARG A 396 16.59 -17.59 -1.60
C ARG A 396 16.16 -18.43 -0.38
N GLU A 397 14.91 -18.86 -0.35
CA GLU A 397 14.59 -20.10 0.37
C GLU A 397 14.75 -21.24 -0.62
N GLN A 398 15.72 -22.10 -0.34
CA GLN A 398 15.94 -23.39 -0.98
C GLN A 398 14.85 -24.33 -0.47
N HIS A 399 14.01 -24.86 -1.37
CA HIS A 399 13.27 -26.08 -1.08
C HIS A 399 14.25 -27.24 -1.27
N SER A 400 14.70 -27.85 -0.17
CA SER A 400 15.27 -29.19 -0.18
C SER A 400 14.13 -30.19 -0.35
N GLU A 401 14.11 -30.87 -1.48
CA GLU A 401 13.36 -32.11 -1.68
C GLU A 401 13.92 -33.18 -0.74
N GLN A 402 13.08 -33.71 0.14
CA GLN A 402 13.31 -35.02 0.76
C GLN A 402 12.31 -35.99 0.15
N HIS A 403 12.81 -36.81 -0.76
CA HIS A 403 12.20 -38.06 -1.18
C HIS A 403 12.16 -39.03 0.01
N HIS A 404 10.99 -39.56 0.32
CA HIS A 404 10.88 -40.84 1.03
C HIS A 404 9.95 -41.77 0.23
N GLU A 405 10.55 -42.84 -0.30
CA GLU A 405 9.89 -43.92 -1.02
C GLU A 405 9.28 -44.95 -0.06
N GLY A 406 7.99 -45.24 -0.29
CA GLY A 406 7.32 -46.56 -0.24
C GLY A 406 6.93 -47.18 1.11
N PRO A 407 6.11 -48.26 1.12
CA PRO A 407 5.18 -48.74 0.09
C PRO A 407 3.72 -48.99 0.60
N ASP A 408 2.79 -49.17 -0.36
CA ASP A 408 1.43 -49.67 -0.16
C ASP A 408 1.38 -51.06 0.54
N PRO A 409 0.26 -51.41 1.19
CA PRO A 409 -0.66 -52.32 0.52
C PRO A 409 -2.16 -52.03 0.74
N ASP A 410 -2.88 -52.02 -0.38
CA ASP A 410 -4.04 -52.85 -0.71
C ASP A 410 -5.12 -53.19 0.35
N GLY A 411 -6.37 -52.94 -0.05
CA GLY A 411 -7.51 -53.82 0.25
C GLY A 411 -8.51 -53.35 1.31
N GLY A 412 -9.77 -53.20 0.90
CA GLY A 412 -10.90 -53.45 1.81
C GLY A 412 -12.05 -52.45 1.72
N ALA A 413 -13.13 -52.89 1.09
CA ALA A 413 -14.40 -52.19 0.94
C ALA A 413 -15.26 -52.14 2.23
N THR A 414 -16.41 -51.46 2.12
CA THR A 414 -17.60 -51.44 3.02
C THR A 414 -17.39 -50.62 4.31
N GLU A 415 -18.35 -49.87 4.87
CA GLU A 415 -19.81 -49.84 4.75
C GLU A 415 -20.30 -48.49 5.30
N ALA A 416 -21.48 -48.03 4.87
CA ALA A 416 -22.15 -46.89 5.47
C ALA A 416 -22.86 -47.33 6.77
N MET A 417 -22.71 -46.58 7.86
CA MET A 417 -23.73 -46.54 8.90
C MET A 417 -23.83 -45.18 9.61
N LEU A 418 -25.04 -44.67 9.50
CA LEU A 418 -25.72 -43.57 10.17
C LEU A 418 -25.71 -43.66 11.72
N ILE A 419 -25.79 -42.47 12.35
CA ILE A 419 -26.63 -42.07 13.52
C ILE A 419 -25.97 -41.71 14.87
N GLU A 420 -26.40 -40.51 15.34
CA GLU A 420 -26.53 -39.92 16.70
C GLU A 420 -25.26 -39.62 17.53
N VAL A 421 -25.07 -38.43 18.10
CA VAL A 421 -25.99 -37.40 18.67
C VAL A 421 -25.55 -35.98 18.30
#